data_AF-A0A8H3ZWD3-F1
#
_entry.id   AF-A0A8H3ZWD3-F1
#
_cell.length_a   1.000
_cell.length_b   1.000
_cell.length_c   1.000
_cell.angle_alpha   90.00
_cell.angle_beta   90.00
_cell.angle_gamma   90.00
#
_symmetry.space_group_name_H-M   'P 1'
#
loop_
_entity.id
_entity.type
_entity.pdbx_description
1 polymer ?
#
loop_
_entity_poly.entity_id
_entity_poly.type
_entity_poly.pdbx_seq_one_letter_code
_entity_poly.pdbx_strand_id
1 'polypeptide(L)'
;MDLPTAWNLDDKSTYLNADSSGLRVNYEGLGESDKDVGVIRANNPIPPYCKLFYFEVDIIDEGKNNFIGIGFCEKEVALNRMPGWDDGTLYPCVGLRSQGGSIEVNFGSRKFKFAATTSNDMGDELLKNKE
;
A
#
# COMPACT_ATOMS: atom_id res chain seq x y z
N MET A 1 15.97 12.70 -2.47
CA MET A 1 14.94 11.69 -2.77
C MET A 1 13.66 12.17 -2.12
N ASP A 2 12.57 12.17 -2.87
CA ASP A 2 11.29 12.65 -2.39
C ASP A 2 10.55 11.53 -1.63
N LEU A 3 9.64 11.92 -0.74
CA LEU A 3 8.77 10.96 -0.06
C LEU A 3 7.68 10.45 -1.03
N PRO A 4 7.13 9.25 -0.79
CA PRO A 4 5.89 8.82 -1.44
C PRO A 4 4.78 9.84 -1.18
N THR A 5 4.05 10.24 -2.23
CA THR A 5 2.94 11.21 -2.13
C THR A 5 1.66 10.75 -2.82
N ALA A 6 1.78 9.83 -3.77
CA ALA A 6 0.67 9.24 -4.51
C ALA A 6 1.09 7.88 -5.09
N TRP A 7 0.13 7.13 -5.59
CA TRP A 7 0.39 5.99 -6.46
C TRP A 7 0.99 6.43 -7.79
N ASN A 8 1.86 5.59 -8.35
CA ASN A 8 2.49 5.83 -9.64
C ASN A 8 1.59 5.37 -10.79
N LEU A 9 1.12 6.31 -11.61
CA LEU A 9 0.22 6.00 -12.73
C LEU A 9 0.91 5.19 -13.84
N ASP A 10 2.24 5.25 -13.92
CA ASP A 10 3.06 4.54 -14.90
C ASP A 10 3.58 3.19 -14.36
N ASP A 11 3.48 2.95 -13.05
CA ASP A 11 3.93 1.70 -12.40
C ASP A 11 2.78 0.99 -11.69
N LYS A 12 1.83 0.52 -12.52
CA LYS A 12 0.62 -0.20 -12.11
C LYS A 12 0.24 -1.30 -13.10
N SER A 13 -0.39 -2.35 -12.59
CA SER A 13 -1.00 -3.39 -13.41
C SER A 13 -2.12 -2.83 -14.29
N THR A 14 -2.35 -3.45 -15.44
CA THR A 14 -3.46 -3.13 -16.35
C THR A 14 -4.84 -3.43 -15.74
N TYR A 15 -4.91 -4.21 -14.67
CA TYR A 15 -6.15 -4.47 -13.94
C TYR A 15 -6.53 -3.35 -12.96
N LEU A 16 -5.66 -2.36 -12.78
CA LEU A 16 -5.88 -1.25 -11.87
C LEU A 16 -6.05 0.05 -12.63
N ASN A 17 -7.11 0.76 -12.27
CA ASN A 17 -7.34 2.12 -12.71
C ASN A 17 -7.19 3.07 -11.51
N ALA A 18 -6.21 3.96 -11.62
CA ALA A 18 -5.94 4.98 -10.63
C ALA A 18 -6.45 6.33 -11.16
N ASP A 19 -7.08 7.12 -10.29
CA ASP A 19 -7.53 8.46 -10.65
C ASP A 19 -6.35 9.40 -10.96
N SER A 20 -6.63 10.57 -11.53
CA SER A 20 -5.58 11.53 -11.90
C SER A 20 -4.75 12.04 -10.71
N SER A 21 -5.29 11.96 -9.50
CA SER A 21 -4.55 12.33 -8.29
C SER A 21 -3.59 11.22 -7.83
N GLY A 22 -3.78 10.00 -8.32
CA GLY A 22 -3.06 8.82 -7.86
C GLY A 22 -3.37 8.47 -6.41
N LEU A 23 -4.51 8.91 -5.87
CA LEU A 23 -4.90 8.62 -4.48
C LEU A 23 -5.96 7.52 -4.41
N ARG A 24 -6.79 7.38 -5.44
CA ARG A 24 -7.85 6.37 -5.48
C ARG A 24 -7.57 5.34 -6.56
N VAL A 25 -7.74 4.06 -6.21
CA VAL A 25 -7.49 2.93 -7.11
C VAL A 25 -8.70 2.01 -7.12
N ASN A 26 -9.13 1.61 -8.31
CA ASN A 26 -10.19 0.64 -8.54
C ASN A 26 -9.64 -0.57 -9.28
N TYR A 27 -10.10 -1.75 -8.91
CA TYR A 27 -9.81 -2.99 -9.61
C TYR A 27 -10.85 -3.27 -10.69
N GLU A 28 -10.39 -3.40 -11.93
CA GLU A 28 -11.21 -3.57 -13.14
C GLU A 28 -11.08 -4.96 -13.77
N GLY A 29 -10.22 -5.83 -13.22
CA GLY A 29 -10.09 -7.22 -13.64
C GLY A 29 -11.24 -8.13 -13.20
N LEU A 30 -11.21 -9.38 -13.64
CA LEU A 30 -12.19 -10.41 -13.22
C LEU A 30 -11.86 -11.00 -11.83
N GLY A 31 -10.58 -11.11 -11.49
CA GLY A 31 -10.13 -11.61 -10.17
C GLY A 31 -10.41 -13.10 -9.94
N GLU A 32 -10.37 -13.93 -10.99
CA GLU A 32 -10.72 -15.36 -10.93
C GLU A 32 -9.55 -16.22 -10.43
N SER A 33 -8.31 -15.78 -10.68
CA SER A 33 -7.10 -16.53 -10.35
C SER A 33 -5.96 -15.63 -9.88
N ASP A 34 -4.92 -16.21 -9.29
CA ASP A 34 -3.72 -15.48 -8.85
C ASP A 34 -2.98 -14.75 -9.97
N LYS A 35 -3.25 -15.10 -11.24
CA LYS A 35 -2.70 -14.37 -12.40
C LYS A 35 -3.39 -13.03 -12.63
N ASP A 36 -4.57 -12.83 -12.04
CA ASP A 36 -5.38 -11.63 -12.17
C ASP A 36 -5.09 -10.61 -11.05
N VAL A 37 -4.08 -10.88 -10.21
CA VAL A 37 -3.58 -9.89 -9.26
C VAL A 37 -3.13 -8.65 -10.02
N GLY A 38 -3.62 -7.49 -9.58
CA GLY A 38 -3.10 -6.20 -9.99
C GLY A 38 -2.44 -5.50 -8.83
N VAL A 39 -1.20 -5.05 -9.00
CA VAL A 39 -0.46 -4.24 -8.03
C VAL A 39 -0.17 -2.85 -8.59
N ILE A 40 -0.14 -1.87 -7.70
CA ILE A 40 0.34 -0.52 -7.96
C ILE A 40 1.31 -0.11 -6.86
N ARG A 41 2.40 0.58 -7.23
CA ARG A 41 3.40 1.10 -6.30
C ARG A 41 3.29 2.60 -6.15
N ALA A 42 3.82 3.13 -5.05
CA ALA A 42 3.95 4.57 -4.86
C ALA A 42 4.92 5.20 -5.89
N ASN A 43 4.77 6.49 -6.13
CA ASN A 43 5.61 7.27 -7.06
C ASN A 43 7.08 7.38 -6.63
N ASN A 44 7.36 7.25 -5.34
CA ASN A 44 8.72 7.30 -4.79
C ASN A 44 8.95 6.13 -3.82
N PRO A 45 10.21 5.69 -3.67
CA PRO A 45 10.59 4.78 -2.60
C PRO A 45 10.54 5.51 -1.24
N ILE A 46 10.45 4.75 -0.15
CA ILE A 46 10.76 5.29 1.18
C ILE A 46 12.26 5.60 1.22
N PRO A 47 12.67 6.86 1.46
CA PRO A 47 14.09 7.18 1.52
C PRO A 47 14.77 6.41 2.68
N PRO A 48 15.99 5.88 2.50
CA PRO A 48 16.65 5.04 3.50
C PRO A 48 16.98 5.77 4.81
N TYR A 49 17.00 7.11 4.79
CA TYR A 49 17.16 7.95 5.99
C TYR A 49 15.84 8.21 6.74
N CYS A 50 14.71 7.76 6.20
CA CYS A 50 13.40 7.86 6.84
C CYS A 50 13.28 6.79 7.93
N LYS A 51 13.45 7.20 9.20
CA LYS A 51 13.38 6.29 10.36
C LYS A 51 11.96 5.80 10.65
N LEU A 52 10.95 6.60 10.29
CA LEU A 52 9.54 6.29 10.46
C LEU A 52 8.81 6.82 9.23
N PHE A 53 8.19 5.89 8.50
CA PHE A 53 7.29 6.21 7.41
C PHE A 53 5.90 5.68 7.75
N TYR A 54 4.88 6.50 7.53
CA TYR A 54 3.50 6.19 7.86
C TYR A 54 2.57 6.64 6.74
N PHE A 55 1.63 5.78 6.38
CA PHE A 55 0.58 6.05 5.42
C PHE A 55 -0.68 5.28 5.83
N GLU A 56 -1.85 5.75 5.39
CA GLU A 56 -3.12 5.06 5.62
C GLU A 56 -3.70 4.61 4.28
N VAL A 57 -4.37 3.46 4.30
CA VAL A 57 -5.17 2.98 3.17
C VAL A 57 -6.58 2.73 3.70
N ASP A 58 -7.54 3.44 3.14
CA ASP A 58 -8.96 3.19 3.36
C ASP A 58 -9.45 2.19 2.33
N ILE A 59 -10.01 1.06 2.79
CA ILE A 59 -10.73 0.13 1.92
C ILE A 59 -12.13 0.70 1.72
N ILE A 60 -12.45 1.09 0.49
CA ILE A 60 -13.76 1.68 0.18
C ILE A 60 -14.75 0.61 -0.26
N ASP A 61 -14.26 -0.39 -0.99
CA ASP A 61 -15.01 -1.58 -1.37
C ASP A 61 -14.04 -2.78 -1.35
N GLU A 62 -14.40 -3.85 -0.67
CA GLU A 62 -13.61 -5.08 -0.61
C GLU A 62 -13.67 -5.91 -1.91
N GLY A 63 -14.62 -5.57 -2.80
CA GLY A 63 -14.95 -6.31 -4.00
C GLY A 63 -15.52 -7.70 -3.69
N LYS A 64 -15.80 -8.50 -4.72
CA LYS A 64 -16.49 -9.80 -4.54
C LYS A 64 -15.74 -10.86 -3.72
N ASN A 65 -14.41 -10.83 -3.73
CA ASN A 65 -13.55 -11.90 -3.20
C ASN A 65 -12.68 -11.45 -2.01
N ASN A 66 -12.86 -10.21 -1.54
CA ASN A 66 -12.19 -9.63 -0.36
C ASN A 66 -10.65 -9.77 -0.38
N PHE A 67 -10.07 -9.76 -1.58
CA PHE A 67 -8.67 -10.08 -1.79
C PHE A 67 -7.84 -8.81 -2.03
N ILE A 68 -7.37 -8.23 -0.93
CA ILE A 68 -6.57 -7.00 -0.90
C ILE A 68 -5.28 -7.27 -0.10
N GLY A 69 -4.14 -6.96 -0.69
CA GLY A 69 -2.84 -6.95 -0.04
C GLY A 69 -2.33 -5.51 0.10
N ILE A 70 -1.89 -5.12 1.29
CA ILE A 70 -1.27 -3.82 1.55
C ILE A 70 0.11 -4.10 2.14
N GLY A 71 1.15 -3.46 1.62
CA GLY A 71 2.48 -3.65 2.15
C GLY A 71 3.53 -2.90 1.36
N PHE A 72 4.65 -3.56 1.14
CA PHE A 72 5.80 -3.00 0.45
C PHE A 72 6.29 -3.94 -0.65
N CYS A 73 6.84 -3.34 -1.70
CA CYS A 73 7.31 -4.02 -2.88
C CYS A 73 8.65 -3.42 -3.33
N GLU A 74 9.46 -4.21 -4.02
CA GLU A 74 10.60 -3.72 -4.78
C GLU A 74 10.18 -3.32 -6.21
N LYS A 75 10.95 -2.42 -6.83
CA LYS A 75 10.61 -1.78 -8.10
C LYS A 75 10.56 -2.78 -9.26
N GLU A 76 11.44 -3.78 -9.23
CA GLU A 76 11.62 -4.76 -10.30
C GLU A 76 10.66 -5.96 -10.19
N VAL A 77 9.90 -6.09 -9.10
CA VAL A 77 8.92 -7.17 -8.91
C VAL A 77 7.83 -7.08 -9.99
N ALA A 78 7.25 -8.20 -10.41
CA ALA A 78 6.16 -8.15 -11.38
C ALA A 78 4.86 -7.60 -10.74
N LEU A 79 4.11 -6.77 -11.46
CA LEU A 79 2.88 -6.12 -10.96
C LEU A 79 1.67 -7.06 -10.86
N ASN A 80 1.88 -8.37 -10.99
CA ASN A 80 0.92 -9.44 -10.76
C ASN A 80 1.31 -10.34 -9.56
N ARG A 81 2.18 -9.83 -8.69
CA ARG A 81 2.65 -10.50 -7.48
C ARG A 81 2.18 -9.70 -6.28
N MET A 82 1.43 -10.32 -5.36
CA MET A 82 0.92 -9.60 -4.20
C MET A 82 2.05 -9.08 -3.30
N PRO A 83 1.84 -7.98 -2.57
CA PRO A 83 2.76 -7.54 -1.54
C PRO A 83 3.10 -8.69 -0.57
N GLY A 84 4.39 -8.92 -0.35
CA GLY A 84 4.91 -9.99 0.51
C GLY A 84 5.13 -11.36 -0.16
N TRP A 85 4.87 -11.52 -1.46
CA TRP A 85 5.21 -12.76 -2.19
C TRP A 85 6.67 -12.84 -2.66
N ASP A 86 7.33 -11.69 -2.74
CA ASP A 86 8.72 -11.55 -3.14
C ASP A 86 9.45 -10.70 -2.09
N ASP A 87 10.77 -10.85 -2.01
CA ASP A 87 11.61 -10.05 -1.13
C ASP A 87 11.71 -8.58 -1.61
N GLY A 88 12.09 -7.69 -0.69
CA GLY A 88 12.30 -6.27 -0.98
C GLY A 88 11.10 -5.39 -0.63
N THR A 89 11.35 -4.28 0.07
CA THR A 89 10.31 -3.50 0.79
C THR A 89 10.42 -1.99 0.60
N LEU A 90 10.97 -1.54 -0.53
CA LEU A 90 11.35 -0.14 -0.69
C LEU A 90 10.16 0.79 -1.00
N TYR A 91 9.13 0.31 -1.71
CA TYR A 91 7.98 1.11 -2.11
C TYR A 91 6.71 0.66 -1.38
N PRO A 92 5.91 1.57 -0.81
CA PRO A 92 4.53 1.27 -0.46
C PRO A 92 3.79 0.76 -1.70
N CYS A 93 3.02 -0.30 -1.55
CA CYS A 93 2.23 -0.86 -2.64
C CYS A 93 0.93 -1.48 -2.12
N VAL A 94 -0.05 -1.54 -3.02
CA VAL A 94 -1.30 -2.27 -2.79
C VAL A 94 -1.56 -3.22 -3.95
N GLY A 95 -2.06 -4.40 -3.62
CA GLY A 95 -2.49 -5.41 -4.57
C GLY A 95 -3.97 -5.71 -4.40
N LEU A 96 -4.69 -5.83 -5.52
CA LEU A 96 -6.11 -6.16 -5.56
C LEU A 96 -6.32 -7.33 -6.53
N ARG A 97 -7.26 -8.22 -6.18
CA ARG A 97 -7.70 -9.35 -7.02
C ARG A 97 -9.20 -9.60 -6.84
N SER A 98 -9.95 -8.53 -6.66
CA SER A 98 -11.36 -8.59 -6.23
C SER A 98 -12.17 -7.65 -7.11
N GLN A 99 -13.02 -8.20 -7.99
CA GLN A 99 -13.85 -7.41 -8.89
C GLN A 99 -14.68 -6.37 -8.11
N GLY A 100 -14.58 -5.10 -8.49
CA GLY A 100 -15.23 -3.98 -7.81
C GLY A 100 -14.44 -3.40 -6.63
N GLY A 101 -13.34 -4.04 -6.22
CA GLY A 101 -12.50 -3.59 -5.12
C GLY A 101 -11.95 -2.18 -5.35
N SER A 102 -11.98 -1.36 -4.31
CA SER A 102 -11.58 0.04 -4.37
C SER A 102 -10.90 0.47 -3.08
N ILE A 103 -9.78 1.20 -3.20
CA ILE A 103 -9.03 1.75 -2.06
C ILE A 103 -8.73 3.22 -2.28
N GLU A 104 -8.48 3.94 -1.19
CA GLU A 104 -7.95 5.30 -1.20
C GLU A 104 -6.79 5.45 -0.23
N VAL A 105 -5.66 6.01 -0.68
CA VAL A 105 -4.47 6.18 0.13
C VAL A 105 -4.36 7.59 0.69
N ASN A 106 -3.73 7.70 1.87
CA ASN A 106 -3.25 8.94 2.45
C ASN A 106 -1.75 8.82 2.73
N PHE A 107 -0.94 9.50 1.91
CA PHE A 107 0.50 9.67 2.15
C PHE A 107 0.84 10.91 2.99
N GLY A 108 -0.14 11.48 3.70
CA GLY A 108 0.01 12.68 4.52
C GLY A 108 -0.51 13.97 3.88
N SER A 109 -1.20 13.88 2.73
CA SER A 109 -1.88 15.03 2.12
C SER A 109 -3.14 15.45 2.89
N ARG A 110 -3.69 14.54 3.70
CA ARG A 110 -4.77 14.81 4.66
C ARG A 110 -4.34 14.39 6.07
N LYS A 111 -4.99 14.95 7.09
CA LYS A 111 -4.74 14.58 8.48
C LYS A 111 -4.95 13.08 8.67
N PHE A 112 -3.96 12.41 9.26
CA PHE A 112 -4.05 11.00 9.62
C PHE A 112 -5.15 10.77 10.66
N LYS A 113 -5.89 9.67 10.50
CA LYS A 113 -6.92 9.20 11.42
C LYS A 113 -6.28 8.56 12.65
N PHE A 114 -5.14 7.89 12.49
CA PHE A 114 -4.44 7.21 13.57
C PHE A 114 -3.06 7.83 13.83
N ALA A 115 -2.59 7.67 15.06
CA ALA A 115 -1.24 8.06 15.44
C ALA A 115 -0.30 6.87 15.29
N ALA A 116 0.87 7.10 14.68
CA ALA A 116 1.99 6.19 14.77
C ALA A 116 2.80 6.54 16.02
N THR A 117 3.06 5.55 16.88
CA THR A 117 3.91 5.70 18.07
C THR A 117 5.09 4.76 17.95
N THR A 118 6.28 5.25 18.23
CA THR A 118 7.48 4.42 18.34
C THR A 118 7.67 3.96 19.79
N SER A 119 8.60 3.02 20.02
CA SER A 119 8.98 2.62 21.38
C SER A 119 9.48 3.79 22.23
N ASN A 120 10.00 4.86 21.60
CA ASN A 120 10.45 6.07 22.31
C ASN A 120 9.27 6.92 22.79
N ASP A 121 8.09 6.75 22.19
CA ASP A 121 6.86 7.48 22.54
C ASP A 121 6.03 6.71 23.59
N MET A 122 6.31 5.42 23.78
CA MET A 122 5.71 4.61 24.85
C MET A 122 6.49 4.82 26.15
N GLY A 123 5.83 5.32 27.19
CA GLY A 123 6.45 5.41 28.53
C GLY A 123 6.88 4.03 29.04
N ASP A 124 7.93 4.01 29.88
CA ASP A 124 8.60 2.81 30.43
C ASP A 124 7.65 1.80 31.15
N GLU A 125 6.39 2.16 31.42
CA GLU A 125 5.41 1.28 32.07
C GLU A 125 4.88 0.15 31.17
N LEU A 126 4.82 0.32 29.85
CA LEU A 126 4.29 -0.70 28.93
C LEU A 126 5.34 -1.75 28.50
N LEU A 127 6.63 -1.45 28.70
CA LEU A 127 7.75 -2.33 28.34
C LEU A 127 8.04 -3.40 29.40
N LYS A 128 7.47 -3.29 30.61
CA LYS A 128 7.73 -4.20 31.74
C LYS A 128 6.88 -5.48 31.77
N ASN A 129 5.92 -5.64 30.86
CA ASN A 129 4.98 -6.77 30.88
C ASN A 129 5.18 -7.79 29.74
N LYS A 130 6.43 -8.06 29.38
CA LYS A 130 6.78 -9.21 28.52
C LYS A 130 7.82 -10.07 29.24
N GLU A 131 7.37 -10.85 30.21
CA GLU A 131 8.01 -12.11 30.61
C GLU A 131 7.24 -13.28 30.00
#